data_AF-A0A7C3DNZ1-F1
#
_entry.id   AF-A0A7C3DNZ1-F1
#
_cell.length_a   1.000
_cell.length_b   1.000
_cell.length_c   1.000
_cell.angle_alpha   90.00
_cell.angle_beta   90.00
_cell.angle_gamma   90.00
#
_symmetry.space_group_name_H-M   'P 1'
#
loop_
_entity.id
_entity.type
_entity.pdbx_description
1 polymer ?
#
loop_
_entity_poly.entity_id
_entity_poly.type
_entity_poly.pdbx_seq_one_letter_code
_entity_poly.pdbx_strand_id
1 'polypeptide(L)'
;MKRYARWLLFGLALLLSACVPQAVRPQPPQVELLQFSLVSIDPFSGRGEFDVRLRLTNTNSFTLPLLDSTLTAELGGSQFRLTLPALEIPAGASREAQTHLVVPLVEGTRALASLVGGQSTRFRLLGELRVQLGPAVVPIGPVTLLDREVRIQFTFRLPTIRLVEIRLDGLAVRLVLEVENPNPIGFTLEGPLRLLIGGRSVAESAFNLGLGPNGRNRGELRLGLSGLPGLGGVSVDLGLTARIPGILDRPVVQVLQGVLR
;
A
#
# COMPACT_ATOMS: atom_id res chain seq x y z
N MET A 1 -74.25 -31.58 -0.45
CA MET A 1 -72.90 -31.81 -1.03
C MET A 1 -72.10 -30.53 -1.33
N LYS A 2 -72.73 -29.40 -1.74
CA LYS A 2 -72.01 -28.14 -2.07
C LYS A 2 -71.25 -27.43 -0.93
N ARG A 3 -71.60 -27.69 0.34
CA ARG A 3 -71.00 -27.03 1.52
C ARG A 3 -69.61 -27.59 1.88
N TYR A 4 -69.41 -28.91 1.73
CA TYR A 4 -68.13 -29.56 2.00
C TYR A 4 -67.07 -29.22 0.96
N ALA A 5 -67.46 -29.05 -0.31
CA ALA A 5 -66.55 -28.65 -1.39
C ALA A 5 -65.91 -27.26 -1.16
N ARG A 6 -66.64 -26.32 -0.54
CA ARG A 6 -66.11 -24.98 -0.22
C ARG A 6 -65.07 -25.01 0.91
N TRP A 7 -65.26 -25.86 1.92
CA TRP A 7 -64.29 -26.03 3.00
C TRP A 7 -63.02 -26.74 2.53
N LEU A 8 -63.16 -27.73 1.63
CA LEU A 8 -62.03 -28.40 0.99
C LEU A 8 -61.20 -27.43 0.13
N LEU A 9 -61.86 -26.56 -0.65
CA LEU A 9 -61.18 -25.52 -1.44
C LEU A 9 -60.45 -24.49 -0.56
N PHE A 10 -61.02 -24.10 0.58
CA PHE A 10 -60.38 -23.18 1.52
C PHE A 10 -59.16 -23.82 2.21
N GLY A 11 -59.27 -25.09 2.60
CA GLY A 11 -58.15 -25.86 3.15
C GLY A 11 -57.01 -26.04 2.13
N LEU A 12 -57.35 -26.30 0.87
CA LEU A 12 -56.37 -26.41 -0.21
C LEU A 12 -55.67 -25.08 -0.51
N ALA A 13 -56.40 -23.95 -0.48
CA ALA A 13 -55.83 -22.62 -0.68
C ALA A 13 -54.87 -22.22 0.46
N LEU A 14 -55.15 -22.62 1.70
CA LEU A 14 -54.25 -22.43 2.86
C LEU A 14 -53.00 -23.33 2.80
N LEU A 15 -53.13 -24.55 2.28
CA LEU A 15 -51.97 -25.43 2.04
C LEU A 15 -51.09 -24.94 0.88
N LEU A 16 -51.70 -24.32 -0.14
CA LEU A 16 -50.97 -23.74 -1.28
C LEU A 16 -50.25 -22.42 -0.91
N SER A 17 -50.79 -21.62 0.01
CA SER A 17 -50.10 -20.41 0.49
C SER A 17 -48.91 -20.70 1.42
N ALA A 18 -48.90 -21.86 2.08
CA ALA A 18 -47.76 -22.33 2.87
C ALA A 18 -46.59 -22.86 2.01
N CYS A 19 -46.82 -23.08 0.71
CA CYS A 19 -45.84 -23.61 -0.23
C CYS A 19 -45.30 -22.53 -1.18
N VAL A 20 -45.44 -21.25 -0.83
CA VAL A 20 -44.70 -20.19 -1.53
C VAL A 20 -43.24 -20.32 -1.09
N PRO A 21 -42.29 -20.63 -2.00
CA PRO A 21 -40.89 -20.65 -1.63
C PRO A 21 -40.53 -19.24 -1.22
N GLN A 22 -40.37 -19.03 0.08
CA GLN A 22 -39.81 -17.81 0.64
C GLN A 22 -38.39 -17.73 0.05
N ALA A 23 -38.22 -16.96 -1.02
CA ALA A 23 -36.92 -16.73 -1.63
C ALA A 23 -36.07 -16.02 -0.58
N VAL A 24 -35.27 -16.79 0.17
CA VAL A 24 -34.41 -16.26 1.22
C VAL A 24 -33.34 -15.43 0.52
N ARG A 25 -33.52 -14.11 0.55
CA ARG A 25 -32.52 -13.19 0.02
C ARG A 25 -31.30 -13.27 0.95
N PRO A 26 -30.11 -13.61 0.43
CA PRO A 26 -28.92 -13.66 1.24
C PRO A 26 -28.60 -12.27 1.78
N GLN A 27 -28.35 -12.19 3.08
CA GLN A 27 -27.85 -10.99 3.74
C GLN A 27 -26.33 -10.89 3.54
N PRO A 28 -25.78 -9.66 3.43
CA PRO A 28 -24.34 -9.49 3.34
C PRO A 28 -23.66 -10.02 4.61
N PRO A 29 -22.50 -10.68 4.50
CA PRO A 29 -21.70 -11.03 5.66
C PRO A 29 -21.26 -9.76 6.40
N GLN A 30 -21.19 -9.83 7.72
CA GLN A 30 -20.57 -8.79 8.52
C GLN A 30 -19.06 -8.80 8.24
N VAL A 31 -18.50 -7.67 7.83
CA VAL A 31 -17.07 -7.54 7.50
C VAL A 31 -16.36 -6.72 8.54
N GLU A 32 -15.23 -7.23 9.01
CA GLU A 32 -14.36 -6.56 9.97
C GLU A 32 -12.93 -6.53 9.46
N LEU A 33 -12.26 -5.41 9.66
CA LEU A 33 -10.85 -5.26 9.30
C LEU A 33 -9.96 -5.79 10.41
N LEU A 34 -9.22 -6.87 10.13
CA LEU A 34 -8.26 -7.44 11.06
C LEU A 34 -6.89 -6.77 10.94
N GLN A 35 -6.45 -6.52 9.71
CA GLN A 35 -5.12 -5.97 9.44
C GLN A 35 -5.14 -5.07 8.20
N PHE A 36 -4.40 -3.97 8.29
CA PHE A 36 -4.09 -3.08 7.18
C PHE A 36 -2.59 -2.75 7.26
N SER A 37 -1.78 -3.40 6.44
CA SER A 37 -0.33 -3.27 6.50
C SER A 37 0.25 -2.82 5.16
N LEU A 38 1.26 -1.95 5.24
CA LEU A 38 2.01 -1.54 4.07
C LEU A 38 2.92 -2.67 3.61
N VAL A 39 2.82 -3.05 2.34
CA VAL A 39 3.74 -3.99 1.68
C VAL A 39 4.88 -3.20 1.07
N SER A 40 4.55 -2.27 0.18
CA SER A 40 5.55 -1.41 -0.45
C SER A 40 4.97 -0.10 -0.97
N ILE A 41 5.79 0.95 -1.07
CA ILE A 41 5.47 2.16 -1.85
C ILE A 41 6.62 2.37 -2.82
N ASP A 42 6.36 2.21 -4.11
CA ASP A 42 7.38 2.38 -5.14
C ASP A 42 7.05 3.60 -6.02
N PRO A 43 7.78 4.72 -5.86
CA PRO A 43 7.57 5.91 -6.68
C PRO A 43 7.97 5.72 -8.15
N PHE A 44 8.78 4.71 -8.48
CA PHE A 44 9.24 4.47 -9.85
C PHE A 44 8.23 3.66 -10.66
N SER A 45 7.50 2.74 -10.03
CA SER A 45 6.32 2.10 -10.65
C SER A 45 5.02 2.89 -10.45
N GLY A 46 5.03 3.89 -9.56
CA GLY A 46 3.88 4.75 -9.28
C GLY A 46 2.78 4.08 -8.47
N ARG A 47 3.11 3.05 -7.68
CA ARG A 47 2.14 2.23 -6.92
C ARG A 47 2.51 2.09 -5.44
N GLY A 48 1.50 2.11 -4.59
CA GLY A 48 1.56 1.70 -3.19
C GLY A 48 0.72 0.44 -3.00
N GLU A 49 1.29 -0.57 -2.35
CA GLU A 49 0.67 -1.87 -2.13
C GLU A 49 0.43 -2.09 -0.65
N PHE A 50 -0.78 -2.53 -0.32
CA PHE A 50 -1.21 -2.82 1.04
C PHE A 50 -1.83 -4.21 1.13
N ASP A 51 -1.50 -4.90 2.20
CA ASP A 51 -2.17 -6.12 2.60
C ASP A 51 -3.35 -5.77 3.49
N VAL A 52 -4.52 -6.26 3.08
CA VAL A 52 -5.78 -6.08 3.78
C VAL A 52 -6.29 -7.45 4.20
N ARG A 53 -6.45 -7.65 5.50
CA ARG A 53 -7.01 -8.88 6.07
C ARG A 53 -8.38 -8.59 6.65
N LEU A 54 -9.39 -9.29 6.14
CA LEU A 54 -10.78 -9.12 6.50
C LEU A 54 -11.30 -10.38 7.20
N ARG A 55 -12.13 -10.21 8.22
CA ARG A 55 -12.96 -11.26 8.79
C ARG A 55 -14.38 -11.10 8.28
N LEU A 56 -14.91 -12.13 7.64
CA LEU A 56 -16.27 -12.17 7.13
C LEU A 56 -17.07 -13.15 7.98
N THR A 57 -18.13 -12.67 8.62
CA THR A 57 -19.03 -13.46 9.45
C THR A 57 -20.36 -13.63 8.74
N ASN A 58 -20.73 -14.88 8.47
CA ASN A 58 -21.99 -15.20 7.83
C ASN A 58 -23.13 -15.22 8.87
N THR A 59 -24.03 -14.24 8.76
CA THR A 59 -25.22 -14.12 9.62
C THR A 59 -26.41 -14.91 9.11
N ASN A 60 -26.32 -15.53 7.93
CA ASN A 60 -27.39 -16.32 7.33
C ASN A 60 -27.44 -17.72 7.98
N SER A 61 -28.62 -18.34 7.94
CA SER A 61 -28.86 -19.70 8.44
C SER A 61 -28.36 -20.82 7.52
N PHE A 62 -27.73 -20.46 6.40
CA PHE A 62 -27.20 -21.37 5.39
C PHE A 62 -25.78 -20.97 5.00
N THR A 63 -25.02 -21.91 4.43
CA THR A 63 -23.66 -21.67 3.93
C THR A 63 -23.68 -20.64 2.80
N LEU A 64 -22.76 -19.69 2.87
CA LEU A 64 -22.66 -18.58 1.93
C LEU A 64 -21.39 -18.74 1.08
N PRO A 65 -21.49 -19.36 -0.10
CA PRO A 65 -20.37 -19.50 -1.03
C PRO A 65 -20.20 -18.19 -1.81
N LEU A 66 -19.29 -17.34 -1.33
CA LEU A 66 -18.88 -16.13 -2.03
C LEU A 66 -18.07 -16.49 -3.26
N LEU A 67 -18.38 -15.85 -4.37
CA LEU A 67 -17.57 -15.83 -5.58
C LEU A 67 -16.61 -14.63 -5.54
N ASP A 68 -15.61 -14.65 -6.41
CA ASP A 68 -14.72 -13.52 -6.60
C ASP A 68 -15.53 -12.25 -6.89
N SER A 69 -15.33 -11.24 -6.05
CA SER A 69 -16.12 -10.02 -6.06
C SER A 69 -15.20 -8.81 -6.14
N THR A 70 -15.45 -7.96 -7.14
CA THR A 70 -14.71 -6.71 -7.32
C THR A 70 -15.40 -5.62 -6.49
N LEU A 71 -14.68 -5.11 -5.50
CA LEU A 71 -15.14 -4.08 -4.57
C LEU A 71 -14.40 -2.76 -4.82
N THR A 72 -15.00 -1.69 -4.32
CA THR A 72 -14.44 -0.35 -4.29
C THR A 72 -13.90 -0.07 -2.88
N ALA A 73 -12.59 0.08 -2.78
CA ALA A 73 -11.89 0.52 -1.58
C ALA A 73 -11.71 2.03 -1.64
N GLU A 74 -12.40 2.78 -0.78
CA GLU A 74 -12.20 4.21 -0.62
C GLU A 74 -11.12 4.45 0.45
N LEU A 75 -10.04 5.15 0.11
CA LEU A 75 -8.97 5.52 1.05
C LEU A 75 -8.71 7.02 0.96
N GLY A 76 -8.99 7.75 2.04
CA GLY A 76 -8.79 9.20 2.09
C GLY A 76 -9.62 9.99 1.07
N GLY A 77 -10.78 9.45 0.66
CA GLY A 77 -11.68 10.04 -0.34
C GLY A 77 -11.44 9.60 -1.79
N SER A 78 -10.31 8.94 -2.08
CA SER A 78 -10.01 8.37 -3.39
C SER A 78 -10.50 6.92 -3.47
N GLN A 79 -10.99 6.50 -4.64
CA GLN A 79 -11.56 5.17 -4.84
C GLN A 79 -10.62 4.27 -5.64
N PHE A 80 -10.40 3.06 -5.14
CA PHE A 80 -9.51 2.06 -5.71
C PHE A 80 -10.22 0.73 -5.86
N ARG A 81 -9.76 -0.10 -6.79
CA ARG A 81 -10.31 -1.45 -6.98
C ARG A 81 -9.65 -2.42 -6.00
N LEU A 82 -10.45 -3.28 -5.37
CA LEU A 82 -9.99 -4.37 -4.52
C LEU A 82 -10.78 -5.63 -4.86
N THR A 83 -10.10 -6.77 -5.03
CA THR A 83 -10.76 -8.04 -5.33
C THR A 83 -10.86 -8.87 -4.06
N LEU A 84 -12.08 -9.17 -3.62
CA LEU A 84 -12.32 -10.12 -2.56
C LEU A 84 -12.35 -11.53 -3.16
N PRO A 85 -11.52 -12.47 -2.69
CA PRO A 85 -11.47 -13.82 -3.23
C PRO A 85 -12.73 -14.61 -2.90
N ALA A 86 -13.04 -15.60 -3.74
CA ALA A 86 -14.07 -16.60 -3.49
C ALA A 86 -13.80 -17.34 -2.18
N LEU A 87 -14.87 -17.55 -1.40
CA LEU A 87 -14.77 -18.10 -0.06
C LEU A 87 -16.10 -18.70 0.39
N GLU A 88 -16.06 -19.91 0.92
CA GLU A 88 -17.25 -20.52 1.53
C GLU A 88 -17.29 -20.25 3.03
N ILE A 89 -18.36 -19.57 3.47
CA ILE A 89 -18.58 -19.22 4.87
C ILE A 89 -19.76 -20.04 5.40
N PRO A 90 -19.54 -21.04 6.27
CA PRO A 90 -20.62 -21.81 6.88
C PRO A 90 -21.61 -20.92 7.64
N ALA A 91 -22.84 -21.41 7.83
CA ALA A 91 -23.86 -20.70 8.59
C ALA A 91 -23.38 -20.34 10.01
N GLY A 92 -23.51 -19.07 10.40
CA GLY A 92 -23.09 -18.58 11.72
C GLY A 92 -21.58 -18.58 11.97
N ALA A 93 -20.75 -18.93 10.98
CA ALA A 93 -19.31 -19.00 11.12
C ALA A 93 -18.61 -17.74 10.57
N SER A 94 -17.36 -17.56 10.99
CA SER A 94 -16.45 -16.54 10.44
C SER A 94 -15.33 -17.17 9.64
N ARG A 95 -14.93 -16.51 8.55
CA ARG A 95 -13.74 -16.86 7.76
C ARG A 95 -12.90 -15.62 7.51
N GLU A 96 -11.60 -15.83 7.35
CA GLU A 96 -10.68 -14.76 7.00
C GLU A 96 -10.42 -14.74 5.49
N ALA A 97 -10.36 -13.55 4.93
CA ALA A 97 -9.94 -13.31 3.56
C ALA A 97 -8.74 -12.36 3.57
N GLN A 98 -7.70 -12.71 2.81
CA GLN A 98 -6.55 -11.84 2.56
C GLN A 98 -6.65 -11.31 1.13
N THR A 99 -6.43 -10.02 0.96
CA THR A 99 -6.48 -9.34 -0.34
C THR A 99 -5.44 -8.22 -0.40
N HIS A 100 -5.11 -7.82 -1.61
CA HIS A 100 -4.13 -6.77 -1.89
C HIS A 100 -4.84 -5.53 -2.44
N LEU A 101 -4.55 -4.40 -1.82
CA LEU A 101 -5.00 -3.08 -2.28
C LEU A 101 -3.84 -2.39 -2.99
N VAL A 102 -4.03 -2.08 -4.27
CA VAL A 102 -3.06 -1.30 -5.06
C VAL A 102 -3.59 0.13 -5.19
N VAL A 103 -2.78 1.08 -4.73
CA VAL A 103 -3.07 2.52 -4.72
C VAL A 103 -2.10 3.21 -5.67
N PRO A 104 -2.56 3.74 -6.82
CA PRO A 104 -1.75 4.62 -7.65
C PRO A 104 -1.32 5.87 -6.88
N LEU A 105 -0.04 6.21 -6.91
CA LEU A 105 0.51 7.32 -6.12
C LEU A 105 -0.13 8.66 -6.48
N VAL A 106 -0.39 8.89 -7.77
CA VAL A 106 -0.99 10.15 -8.27
C VAL A 106 -2.38 10.37 -7.65
N GLU A 107 -3.20 9.34 -7.60
CA GLU A 107 -4.57 9.40 -7.06
C GLU A 107 -4.60 9.32 -5.53
N GLY A 108 -3.63 8.62 -4.94
CA GLY A 108 -3.53 8.34 -3.51
C GLY A 108 -2.63 9.28 -2.73
N THR A 109 -2.02 10.31 -3.34
CA THR A 109 -0.92 11.10 -2.74
C THR A 109 -1.26 11.57 -1.33
N ARG A 110 -2.44 12.20 -1.14
CA ARG A 110 -2.86 12.72 0.16
C ARG A 110 -3.03 11.63 1.21
N ALA A 111 -3.68 10.52 0.84
CA ALA A 111 -3.91 9.40 1.74
C ALA A 111 -2.59 8.72 2.13
N LEU A 112 -1.70 8.50 1.16
CA LEU A 112 -0.36 7.93 1.37
C LEU A 112 0.48 8.85 2.25
N ALA A 113 0.44 10.17 2.06
CA ALA A 113 1.14 11.15 2.89
C ALA A 113 0.69 11.08 4.35
N SER A 114 -0.62 11.04 4.59
CA SER A 114 -1.17 10.86 5.95
C SER A 114 -0.70 9.56 6.57
N LEU A 115 -0.79 8.43 5.84
CA LEU A 115 -0.40 7.12 6.35
C LEU A 115 1.11 7.05 6.65
N VAL A 116 1.97 7.49 5.72
CA VAL A 116 3.44 7.52 5.89
C VAL A 116 3.85 8.50 6.99
N GLY A 117 3.08 9.57 7.17
CA GLY A 117 3.22 10.51 8.29
C GLY A 117 2.75 9.98 9.65
N GLY A 118 2.20 8.76 9.70
CA GLY A 118 1.68 8.13 10.92
C GLY A 118 0.29 8.61 11.34
N GLN A 119 -0.41 9.34 10.48
CA GLN A 119 -1.78 9.81 10.70
C GLN A 119 -2.79 8.73 10.30
N SER A 120 -3.96 8.76 10.95
CA SER A 120 -5.09 7.94 10.56
C SER A 120 -5.77 8.48 9.29
N THR A 121 -6.21 7.58 8.43
CA THR A 121 -6.96 7.87 7.22
C THR A 121 -8.24 7.04 7.19
N ARG A 122 -9.35 7.62 6.74
CA ARG A 122 -10.60 6.87 6.58
C ARG A 122 -10.49 5.86 5.45
N PHE A 123 -10.89 4.62 5.72
CA PHE A 123 -10.96 3.50 4.80
C PHE A 123 -12.39 2.95 4.78
N ARG A 124 -12.97 2.88 3.58
CA ARG A 124 -14.27 2.24 3.36
C ARG A 124 -14.18 1.16 2.31
N LEU A 125 -14.97 0.12 2.49
CA LEU A 125 -15.15 -0.94 1.52
C LEU A 125 -16.61 -0.98 1.08
N LEU A 126 -16.83 -0.76 -0.20
CA LEU A 126 -18.14 -0.59 -0.83
C LEU A 126 -18.26 -1.55 -2.01
N GLY A 127 -19.45 -2.07 -2.28
CA GLY A 127 -19.70 -2.78 -3.53
C GLY A 127 -20.76 -3.84 -3.43
N GLU A 128 -20.72 -4.75 -4.40
CA GLU A 128 -21.63 -5.87 -4.52
C GLU A 128 -20.85 -7.18 -4.35
N LEU A 129 -21.32 -8.02 -3.45
CA LEU A 129 -20.82 -9.38 -3.30
C LEU A 129 -21.63 -10.33 -4.17
N ARG A 130 -21.00 -11.37 -4.70
CA ARG A 130 -21.68 -12.40 -5.49
C ARG A 130 -21.69 -13.71 -4.73
N VAL A 131 -22.84 -14.35 -4.64
CA VAL A 131 -22.97 -15.67 -4.01
C VAL A 131 -23.58 -16.68 -4.95
N GLN A 132 -23.16 -17.93 -4.84
CA GLN A 132 -23.71 -19.03 -5.64
C GLN A 132 -24.71 -19.86 -4.81
N LEU A 133 -26.00 -19.64 -4.99
CA LEU A 133 -27.04 -20.39 -4.29
C LEU A 133 -27.62 -21.44 -5.25
N GLY A 134 -27.13 -22.67 -5.15
CA GLY A 134 -27.44 -23.74 -6.09
C GLY A 134 -26.96 -23.38 -7.50
N PRO A 135 -27.83 -23.42 -8.53
CA PRO A 135 -27.45 -23.05 -9.90
C PRO A 135 -27.44 -21.53 -10.14
N ALA A 136 -27.94 -20.71 -9.20
CA ALA A 136 -28.11 -19.28 -9.40
C ALA A 136 -27.00 -18.45 -8.77
N VAL A 137 -26.50 -17.46 -9.50
CA VAL A 137 -25.63 -16.41 -8.95
C VAL A 137 -26.50 -15.25 -8.50
N VAL A 138 -26.45 -14.93 -7.21
CA VAL A 138 -27.26 -13.88 -6.58
C VAL A 138 -26.34 -12.75 -6.13
N PRO A 139 -26.57 -11.50 -6.57
CA PRO A 139 -25.84 -10.35 -6.06
C PRO A 139 -26.36 -9.91 -4.69
N ILE A 140 -25.45 -9.47 -3.83
CA ILE A 140 -25.73 -8.86 -2.53
C ILE A 140 -25.10 -7.47 -2.52
N GLY A 141 -25.92 -6.44 -2.76
CA GLY A 141 -25.44 -5.06 -2.77
C GLY A 141 -26.22 -4.14 -3.72
N PRO A 142 -25.77 -2.88 -3.87
CA PRO A 142 -24.55 -2.29 -3.31
C PRO A 142 -24.66 -1.97 -1.82
N VAL A 143 -23.64 -2.32 -1.04
CA VAL A 143 -23.60 -2.06 0.41
C VAL A 143 -22.24 -1.51 0.85
N THR A 144 -22.24 -0.82 1.99
CA THR A 144 -21.01 -0.48 2.73
C THR A 144 -20.67 -1.65 3.64
N LEU A 145 -19.63 -2.39 3.28
CA LEU A 145 -19.16 -3.56 4.04
C LEU A 145 -18.36 -3.13 5.27
N LEU A 146 -17.59 -2.05 5.15
CA LEU A 146 -16.69 -1.55 6.18
C LEU A 146 -16.55 -0.03 6.08
N ASP A 147 -16.50 0.66 7.23
CA ASP A 147 -16.11 2.07 7.34
C ASP A 147 -15.33 2.27 8.64
N ARG A 148 -14.01 2.44 8.55
CA ARG A 148 -13.09 2.53 9.69
C ARG A 148 -11.95 3.50 9.39
N GLU A 149 -11.30 3.98 10.44
CA GLU A 149 -10.00 4.64 10.31
C GLU A 149 -8.88 3.61 10.34
N VAL A 150 -7.91 3.77 9.44
CA VAL A 150 -6.71 2.93 9.36
C VAL A 150 -5.48 3.79 9.53
N ARG A 151 -4.44 3.20 10.12
CA ARG A 151 -3.11 3.79 10.25
C ARG A 151 -2.09 2.70 9.97
N ILE A 152 -0.92 3.08 9.44
CA ILE A 152 0.20 2.15 9.30
C ILE A 152 1.23 2.44 10.39
N GLN A 153 1.85 1.37 10.89
CA GLN A 153 3.02 1.49 11.76
C GLN A 153 4.26 1.54 10.86
N PHE A 154 4.68 2.75 10.52
CA PHE A 154 5.88 2.97 9.74
C PHE A 154 6.86 3.85 10.51
N THR A 155 8.12 3.46 10.51
CA THR A 155 9.22 4.26 11.04
C THR A 155 10.31 4.30 9.99
N PHE A 156 10.61 5.51 9.50
CA PHE A 156 11.63 5.71 8.49
C PHE A 156 13.01 5.36 9.06
N ARG A 157 13.69 4.40 8.43
CA ARG A 157 15.07 4.04 8.72
C ARG A 157 15.98 4.75 7.73
N LEU A 158 17.04 5.39 8.23
CA LEU A 158 18.00 6.08 7.35
C LEU A 158 18.65 5.06 6.38
N PRO A 159 18.85 5.44 5.11
CA PRO A 159 19.59 4.60 4.17
C PRO A 159 21.06 4.50 4.58
N THR A 160 21.68 3.36 4.26
CA THR A 160 23.13 3.17 4.44
C THR A 160 23.82 3.68 3.19
N ILE A 161 24.76 4.63 3.35
CA ILE A 161 25.53 5.18 2.24
C ILE A 161 27.00 4.82 2.45
N ARG A 162 27.63 4.27 1.41
CA ARG A 162 29.04 3.88 1.42
C ARG A 162 29.77 4.54 0.27
N LEU A 163 30.93 5.12 0.57
CA LEU A 163 31.87 5.57 -0.45
C LEU A 163 32.68 4.37 -0.93
N VAL A 164 32.42 3.92 -2.15
CA VAL A 164 33.05 2.73 -2.73
C VAL A 164 34.33 3.10 -3.48
N GLU A 165 34.33 4.25 -4.14
CA GLU A 165 35.48 4.72 -4.90
C GLU A 165 35.56 6.24 -4.84
N ILE A 166 36.79 6.72 -4.67
CA ILE A 166 37.16 8.11 -4.86
C ILE A 166 38.48 8.15 -5.62
N ARG A 167 38.47 8.76 -6.80
CA ARG A 167 39.63 8.80 -7.70
C ARG A 167 39.78 10.18 -8.30
N LEU A 168 41.01 10.63 -8.45
CA LEU A 168 41.32 11.83 -9.21
C LEU A 168 41.52 11.48 -10.70
N ASP A 169 40.64 12.00 -11.56
CA ASP A 169 40.71 11.89 -13.01
C ASP A 169 41.02 13.28 -13.60
N GLY A 170 42.31 13.64 -13.65
CA GLY A 170 42.76 14.96 -14.09
C GLY A 170 42.41 16.06 -13.07
N LEU A 171 41.55 17.01 -13.47
CA LEU A 171 41.02 18.08 -12.60
C LEU A 171 39.64 17.75 -12.00
N ALA A 172 39.14 16.54 -12.21
CA ALA A 172 37.88 16.08 -11.67
C ALA A 172 38.09 14.95 -10.66
N VAL A 173 37.24 14.91 -9.64
CA VAL A 173 37.16 13.77 -8.71
C VAL A 173 35.96 12.92 -9.11
N ARG A 174 36.23 11.65 -9.43
CA ARG A 174 35.21 10.64 -9.61
C ARG A 174 34.86 10.06 -8.25
N LEU A 175 33.59 10.15 -7.89
CA LEU A 175 33.03 9.57 -6.68
C LEU A 175 32.03 8.49 -7.05
N VAL A 176 32.12 7.37 -6.34
CA VAL A 176 31.12 6.32 -6.43
C VAL A 176 30.54 6.08 -5.05
N LEU A 177 29.23 6.29 -4.95
CA LEU A 177 28.44 5.99 -3.79
C LEU A 177 27.61 4.74 -4.04
N GLU A 178 27.51 3.91 -3.00
CA GLU A 178 26.57 2.82 -2.93
C GLU A 178 25.57 3.12 -1.84
N VAL A 179 24.28 3.02 -2.16
CA VAL A 179 23.20 3.34 -1.25
C VAL A 179 22.27 2.15 -1.13
N GLU A 180 21.96 1.78 0.11
CA GLU A 180 21.03 0.72 0.46
C GLU A 180 19.83 1.31 1.21
N ASN A 181 18.63 1.08 0.68
CA ASN A 181 17.37 1.48 1.27
C ASN A 181 16.81 0.33 2.14
N PRO A 182 16.76 0.47 3.48
CA PRO A 182 16.18 -0.55 4.34
C PRO A 182 14.64 -0.47 4.44
N ASN A 183 13.98 0.48 3.77
CA ASN A 183 12.54 0.72 3.94
C ASN A 183 11.71 0.00 2.87
N PRO A 184 10.47 -0.43 3.19
CA PRO A 184 9.50 -0.86 2.18
C PRO A 184 8.99 0.30 1.31
N ILE A 185 9.48 1.53 1.55
CA ILE A 185 9.14 2.72 0.80
C ILE A 185 10.36 3.12 -0.01
N GLY A 186 10.24 3.14 -1.33
CA GLY A 186 11.22 3.70 -2.24
C GLY A 186 11.17 5.22 -2.26
N PHE A 187 12.26 5.87 -2.64
CA PHE A 187 12.38 7.32 -2.68
C PHE A 187 13.51 7.75 -3.62
N THR A 188 13.48 9.01 -4.03
CA THR A 188 14.63 9.66 -4.64
C THR A 188 15.47 10.30 -3.55
N LEU A 189 16.76 9.98 -3.52
CA LEU A 189 17.73 10.66 -2.66
C LEU A 189 18.32 11.84 -3.44
N GLU A 190 17.96 13.05 -3.06
CA GLU A 190 18.35 14.27 -3.76
C GLU A 190 18.93 15.35 -2.83
N GLY A 191 19.89 16.13 -3.30
CA GLY A 191 20.46 17.24 -2.54
C GLY A 191 21.93 17.53 -2.87
N PRO A 192 22.53 18.53 -2.22
CA PRO A 192 23.94 18.83 -2.37
C PRO A 192 24.84 17.74 -1.77
N LEU A 193 25.90 17.42 -2.50
CA LEU A 193 27.04 16.66 -2.04
C LEU A 193 28.27 17.55 -2.11
N ARG A 194 29.03 17.61 -1.02
CA ARG A 194 30.25 18.42 -0.92
C ARG A 194 31.46 17.55 -0.67
N LEU A 195 32.49 17.74 -1.49
CA LEU A 195 33.80 17.14 -1.26
C LEU A 195 34.62 18.10 -0.41
N LEU A 196 35.10 17.60 0.74
CA LEU A 196 35.95 18.33 1.66
C LEU A 196 37.37 17.76 1.64
N ILE A 197 38.38 18.62 1.56
CA ILE A 197 39.78 18.25 1.73
C ILE A 197 40.37 19.15 2.82
N GLY A 198 40.90 18.54 3.89
CA GLY A 198 41.39 19.29 5.05
C GLY A 198 40.30 20.18 5.69
N GLY A 199 39.04 19.76 5.62
CA GLY A 199 37.88 20.48 6.16
C GLY A 199 37.35 21.64 5.30
N ARG A 200 37.93 21.90 4.13
CA ARG A 200 37.45 22.93 3.19
C ARG A 200 36.71 22.30 2.02
N SER A 201 35.57 22.88 1.64
CA SER A 201 34.84 22.47 0.43
C SER A 201 35.67 22.81 -0.81
N VAL A 202 35.99 21.78 -1.59
CA VAL A 202 36.76 21.88 -2.85
C VAL A 202 35.92 21.59 -4.09
N ALA A 203 34.74 21.00 -3.91
CA ALA A 203 33.76 20.78 -4.95
C ALA A 203 32.37 20.53 -4.36
N GLU A 204 31.33 20.89 -5.09
CA GLU A 204 29.94 20.66 -4.74
C GLU A 204 29.19 20.22 -6.01
N SER A 205 28.28 19.26 -5.87
CA SER A 205 27.41 18.84 -6.97
C SER A 205 26.05 18.38 -6.43
N ALA A 206 25.03 18.47 -7.29
CA ALA A 206 23.74 17.88 -7.00
C ALA A 206 23.83 16.36 -7.18
N PHE A 207 23.40 15.63 -6.16
CA PHE A 207 23.18 14.20 -6.23
C PHE A 207 21.70 13.93 -6.43
N ASN A 208 21.39 12.95 -7.29
CA ASN A 208 20.05 12.44 -7.51
C ASN A 208 20.16 10.95 -7.79
N LEU A 209 19.58 10.13 -6.92
CA LEU A 209 19.58 8.67 -7.07
C LEU A 209 18.23 8.09 -6.64
N GLY A 210 17.57 7.37 -7.56
CA GLY A 210 16.36 6.62 -7.26
C GLY A 210 16.68 5.32 -6.52
N LEU A 211 15.96 5.04 -5.44
CA LEU A 211 16.10 3.84 -4.62
C LEU A 211 14.73 3.19 -4.40
N GLY A 212 14.50 2.05 -5.03
CA GLY A 212 13.27 1.26 -4.84
C GLY A 212 13.11 0.74 -3.41
N PRO A 213 11.93 0.21 -3.06
CA PRO A 213 11.68 -0.46 -1.78
C PRO A 213 12.70 -1.56 -1.50
N ASN A 214 13.29 -1.57 -0.31
CA ASN A 214 14.29 -2.56 0.11
C ASN A 214 15.45 -2.75 -0.89
N GLY A 215 15.72 -1.73 -1.70
CA GLY A 215 16.61 -1.80 -2.85
C GLY A 215 18.01 -1.27 -2.56
N ARG A 216 18.94 -1.56 -3.46
CA ARG A 216 20.29 -1.01 -3.48
C ARG A 216 20.58 -0.41 -4.84
N ASN A 217 21.26 0.72 -4.87
CA ASN A 217 21.67 1.37 -6.11
C ASN A 217 23.05 2.01 -5.95
N ARG A 218 23.74 2.23 -7.08
CA ARG A 218 25.07 2.82 -7.15
C ARG A 218 24.98 4.11 -7.94
N GLY A 219 25.41 5.21 -7.33
CA GLY A 219 25.52 6.51 -7.97
C GLY A 219 26.97 6.84 -8.29
N GLU A 220 27.23 7.30 -9.50
CA GLU A 220 28.53 7.86 -9.90
C GLU A 220 28.40 9.37 -10.10
N LEU A 221 29.36 10.11 -9.58
CA LEU A 221 29.46 11.55 -9.72
C LEU A 221 30.85 11.93 -10.21
N ARG A 222 30.90 12.96 -11.03
CA ARG A 222 32.15 13.63 -11.42
C ARG A 222 32.09 15.07 -10.91
N LEU A 223 33.03 15.41 -10.05
CA LEU A 223 33.13 16.71 -9.42
C LEU A 223 34.31 17.48 -10.03
N GLY A 224 34.04 18.63 -10.65
CA GLY A 224 35.11 19.56 -11.02
C GLY A 224 35.68 20.22 -9.77
N LEU A 225 37.01 20.22 -9.62
CA LEU A 225 37.67 20.91 -8.52
C LEU A 225 37.62 22.42 -8.74
N SER A 226 37.11 23.17 -7.77
CA SER A 226 37.11 24.64 -7.78
C SER A 226 38.35 25.25 -7.11
N GLY A 227 39.23 24.41 -6.53
CA GLY A 227 40.49 24.82 -5.92
C GLY A 227 41.52 23.68 -5.86
N LEU A 228 42.78 24.04 -5.61
CA LEU A 228 43.86 23.05 -5.45
C LEU A 228 43.63 22.23 -4.16
N PRO A 229 43.72 20.89 -4.22
CA PRO A 229 43.58 20.05 -3.05
C PRO A 229 44.73 20.37 -2.08
N GLY A 230 44.40 20.91 -0.90
CA GLY A 230 45.37 21.04 0.18
C GLY A 230 45.82 19.67 0.69
N LEU A 231 46.91 19.63 1.46
CA LEU A 231 47.26 18.42 2.21
C LEU A 231 46.25 18.25 3.36
N GLY A 232 45.52 17.14 3.37
CA GLY A 232 44.54 16.84 4.43
C GLY A 232 43.69 15.61 4.14
N GLY A 233 42.98 15.13 5.16
CA GLY A 233 42.00 14.04 5.01
C GLY A 233 40.88 14.42 4.05
N VAL A 234 40.36 13.43 3.33
CA VAL A 234 39.26 13.61 2.38
C VAL A 234 37.97 13.10 2.99
N SER A 235 36.92 13.91 2.94
CA SER A 235 35.60 13.52 3.39
C SER A 235 34.52 14.04 2.45
N VAL A 236 33.41 13.31 2.36
CA VAL A 236 32.24 13.70 1.58
C VAL A 236 31.12 14.02 2.56
N ASP A 237 30.66 15.26 2.53
CA ASP A 237 29.50 15.73 3.29
C ASP A 237 28.24 15.62 2.42
N LEU A 238 27.24 14.92 2.95
CA LEU A 238 25.99 14.60 2.26
C LEU A 238 24.86 15.37 2.91
N GLY A 239 24.40 16.44 2.26
CA GLY A 239 23.22 17.21 2.67
C GLY A 239 21.97 16.73 1.92
N LEU A 240 21.66 15.44 1.98
CA LEU A 240 20.66 14.82 1.13
C LEU A 240 19.27 14.78 1.78
N THR A 241 18.26 14.61 0.95
CA THR A 241 16.86 14.44 1.35
C THR A 241 16.28 13.23 0.62
N ALA A 242 15.69 12.31 1.37
CA ALA A 242 14.86 11.23 0.82
C ALA A 242 13.47 11.78 0.53
N ARG A 243 13.08 11.79 -0.74
CA ARG A 243 11.87 12.46 -1.21
C ARG A 243 10.96 11.55 -2.03
N ILE A 244 9.67 11.68 -1.75
CA ILE A 244 8.57 11.30 -2.64
C ILE A 244 7.64 12.51 -2.69
N PRO A 245 7.44 13.13 -3.87
CA PRO A 245 6.63 14.35 -3.97
C PRO A 245 5.26 14.21 -3.28
N GLY A 246 4.99 15.10 -2.33
CA GLY A 246 3.73 15.15 -1.58
C GLY A 246 3.52 14.05 -0.54
N ILE A 247 4.40 13.05 -0.43
CA ILE A 247 4.23 11.88 0.46
C ILE A 247 5.33 11.81 1.53
N LEU A 248 6.59 12.00 1.13
CA LEU A 248 7.75 11.83 2.00
C LEU A 248 8.76 12.93 1.76
N ASP A 249 9.23 13.53 2.83
CA ASP A 249 10.36 14.46 2.84
C ASP A 249 11.14 14.23 4.13
N ARG A 250 12.34 13.63 4.03
CA ARG A 250 13.17 13.26 5.19
C ARG A 250 14.63 13.63 4.97
N PRO A 251 15.25 14.40 5.88
CA PRO A 251 16.67 14.71 5.77
C PRO A 251 17.52 13.46 6.01
N VAL A 252 18.56 13.30 5.20
CA VAL A 252 19.58 12.25 5.26
C VAL A 252 20.94 12.93 5.23
N VAL A 253 21.39 13.35 6.41
CA VAL A 253 22.68 14.03 6.58
C VAL A 253 23.73 13.03 7.08
N GLN A 254 24.82 12.87 6.33
CA GLN A 254 25.92 11.95 6.66
C GLN A 254 27.27 12.51 6.20
N VAL A 255 28.34 12.20 6.93
CA VAL A 255 29.72 12.52 6.53
C VAL A 255 30.49 11.23 6.34
N LEU A 256 31.03 11.03 5.14
CA LEU A 256 31.78 9.84 4.77
C LEU A 256 33.28 10.15 4.71
N GLN A 257 34.09 9.33 5.36
CA GLN A 257 35.55 9.44 5.26
C GLN A 257 36.04 8.69 4.02
N GLY A 258 36.97 9.29 3.28
CA GLY A 258 37.55 8.73 2.07
C GLY A 258 39.07 8.84 2.06
N VAL A 259 39.71 7.98 1.27
CA VAL A 259 41.14 8.08 0.97
C VAL A 259 41.28 8.30 -0.52
N LEU A 260 41.77 9.47 -0.92
CA LEU A 260 42.02 9.80 -2.33
C LEU A 260 43.08 8.83 -2.86
N ARG A 261 42.75 8.10 -3.93
CA ARG A 261 43.68 7.23 -4.67
C ARG A 261 43.97 7.80 -6.04
#